data_AF-A0A844ZAP9-F1
#
_entry.id   AF-A0A844ZAP9-F1
#
_cell.length_a   1.000
_cell.length_b   1.000
_cell.length_c   1.000
_cell.angle_alpha   90.00
_cell.angle_beta   90.00
_cell.angle_gamma   90.00
#
_symmetry.space_group_name_H-M   'P 1'
#
loop_
_entity.id
_entity.type
_entity.pdbx_description
1 polymer ?
#
loop_
_entity_poly.entity_id
_entity_poly.type
_entity_poly.pdbx_seq_one_letter_code
_entity_poly.pdbx_strand_id
1 'polypeptide(L)'
;MYSQEEINSAVDAGVLSEDAAKGLRAHVVSLRERPVTDEEHFRLVSSFNDIFVAIGVVIMLFAVGAIGQAIGNAMFPVSLEDYGTRWRNDFAQLMFGGALIAGTAWALAEMFTRKRRMALPSIILLLAFVGATLATAFGLGGTIIGDPVGNDQSDTVMPVIAAISGLFAAGGAWLHWRRFAVPITIAAGAGTVAIALIATAIAIIVGTMEVEAEDQVFKILFTLMFIAGLAIFAWAMRWDISDRTRETRRADVAFWLHLLAAPMIAHPVFYALGVTEGNMVGIAGAIGVIAVYFVFGIVALAIDRRALLVSALVYVLIALTWLFDRFGAVELNFALTALVIGSALLTLSAFWTPIRQIIVGGLPENLQDKLPVSAVAAPG
;
A
#
# COMPACT_ATOMS: atom_id res chain seq x y z
N MET A 1 -9.55 5.92 26.13
CA MET A 1 -8.75 7.10 25.72
C MET A 1 -9.22 7.51 24.33
N TYR A 2 -9.66 8.76 24.16
CA TYR A 2 -10.15 9.30 22.88
C TYR A 2 -8.98 9.52 21.91
N SER A 3 -9.21 9.34 20.60
CA SER A 3 -8.24 9.63 19.55
C SER A 3 -8.12 11.14 19.29
N GLN A 4 -7.04 11.58 18.62
CA GLN A 4 -6.93 12.99 18.20
C GLN A 4 -8.06 13.41 17.26
N GLU A 5 -8.53 12.49 16.41
CA GLU A 5 -9.65 12.73 15.51
C GLU A 5 -10.97 12.91 16.29
N GLU A 6 -11.18 12.16 17.37
CA GLU A 6 -12.33 12.34 18.26
C GLU A 6 -12.25 13.66 19.03
N ILE A 7 -11.05 14.07 19.47
CA ILE A 7 -10.82 15.37 20.12
C ILE A 7 -11.12 16.51 19.13
N ASN A 8 -10.58 16.44 17.91
CA ASN A 8 -10.82 17.43 16.86
C ASN A 8 -12.31 17.48 16.48
N SER A 9 -12.96 16.33 16.32
CA SER A 9 -14.40 16.27 16.05
C SER A 9 -15.24 16.86 17.17
N ALA A 10 -14.80 16.75 18.44
CA ALA A 10 -15.48 17.37 19.58
C ALA A 10 -15.29 18.89 19.60
N VAL A 11 -14.14 19.39 19.16
CA VAL A 11 -13.89 20.82 18.95
C VAL A 11 -14.75 21.37 17.81
N ASP A 12 -14.75 20.69 16.65
CA ASP A 12 -15.56 21.08 15.48
C ASP A 12 -17.07 21.08 15.80
N ALA A 13 -17.52 20.17 16.67
CA ALA A 13 -18.90 20.10 17.14
C ALA A 13 -19.22 21.11 18.25
N GLY A 14 -18.26 21.89 18.74
CA GLY A 14 -18.42 22.85 19.83
C GLY A 14 -18.63 22.22 21.21
N VAL A 15 -18.41 20.91 21.34
CA VAL A 15 -18.51 20.18 22.62
C VAL A 15 -17.29 20.44 23.50
N LEU A 16 -16.13 20.72 22.88
CA LEU A 16 -14.88 21.02 23.55
C LEU A 16 -14.32 22.37 23.02
N SER A 17 -13.78 23.22 23.89
CA SER A 17 -13.07 24.42 23.42
C SER A 17 -11.66 24.06 22.90
N GLU A 18 -11.13 24.88 21.99
CA GLU A 18 -9.75 24.70 21.49
C GLU A 18 -8.73 24.72 22.64
N ASP A 19 -8.90 25.61 23.63
CA ASP A 19 -7.99 25.70 24.77
C ASP A 19 -8.07 24.48 25.68
N ALA A 20 -9.27 23.89 25.86
CA ALA A 20 -9.44 22.65 26.60
C ALA A 20 -8.81 21.46 25.85
N ALA A 21 -8.91 21.40 24.52
CA ALA A 21 -8.21 20.40 23.71
C ALA A 21 -6.69 20.53 23.90
N LYS A 22 -6.13 21.74 23.78
CA LYS A 22 -4.70 22.00 23.99
C LYS A 22 -4.26 21.63 25.40
N GLY A 23 -5.02 22.02 26.41
CA GLY A 23 -4.74 21.70 27.82
C GLY A 23 -4.77 20.19 28.08
N LEU A 24 -5.74 19.47 27.53
CA LEU A 24 -5.83 18.01 27.61
C LEU A 24 -4.63 17.34 26.94
N ARG A 25 -4.23 17.80 25.74
CA ARG A 25 -3.04 17.29 25.04
C ARG A 25 -1.79 17.50 25.87
N ALA A 26 -1.56 18.72 26.37
CA ALA A 26 -0.42 19.04 27.23
C ALA A 26 -0.39 18.19 28.50
N HIS A 27 -1.54 17.99 29.15
CA HIS A 27 -1.65 17.16 30.34
C HIS A 27 -1.33 15.69 30.05
N VAL A 28 -1.85 15.13 28.97
CA VAL A 28 -1.56 13.75 28.55
C VAL A 28 -0.08 13.55 28.24
N VAL A 29 0.57 14.55 27.63
CA VAL A 29 2.03 14.55 27.43
C VAL A 29 2.76 14.56 28.78
N SER A 30 2.34 15.41 29.73
CA SER A 30 2.97 15.50 31.05
C SER A 30 2.82 14.25 31.93
N LEU A 31 1.70 13.53 31.83
CA LEU A 31 1.47 12.26 32.55
C LEU A 31 2.39 11.15 32.05
N ARG A 32 2.98 11.31 30.87
CA ARG A 32 3.81 10.32 30.19
C ARG A 32 5.29 10.73 30.34
N GLU A 33 5.83 10.68 31.56
CA GLU A 33 7.25 10.94 31.90
C GLU A 33 8.25 9.99 31.20
N ARG A 34 7.76 8.95 30.53
CA ARG A 34 8.53 8.19 29.55
C ARG A 34 8.00 8.56 28.18
N PRO A 35 8.87 8.84 27.18
CA PRO A 35 8.41 8.96 25.82
C PRO A 35 7.75 7.62 25.50
N VAL A 36 6.42 7.60 25.52
CA VAL A 36 5.69 6.64 24.71
C VAL A 36 6.20 7.01 23.34
N THR A 37 7.13 6.20 22.82
CA THR A 37 7.49 6.16 21.41
C THR A 37 6.24 6.52 20.67
N ASP A 38 6.30 7.53 19.81
CA ASP A 38 5.20 8.00 18.96
C ASP A 38 4.63 6.79 18.20
N GLU A 39 3.81 6.03 18.91
CA GLU A 39 3.23 4.78 18.49
C GLU A 39 2.19 5.28 17.53
N GLU A 40 2.42 5.10 16.23
CA GLU A 40 1.40 5.26 15.21
C GLU A 40 0.16 4.54 15.76
N HIS A 41 -0.77 5.29 16.38
CA HIS A 41 -1.87 4.76 17.17
C HIS A 41 -2.93 4.25 16.21
N PHE A 42 -2.55 3.22 15.47
CA PHE A 42 -3.35 2.63 14.44
C PHE A 42 -4.22 1.58 15.11
N ARG A 43 -5.38 1.99 15.58
CA ARG A 43 -6.40 1.06 16.09
C ARG A 43 -7.05 0.34 14.91
N LEU A 44 -6.35 -0.66 14.34
CA LEU A 44 -6.94 -1.59 13.35
C LEU A 44 -8.24 -2.17 13.90
N VAL A 45 -8.19 -2.65 15.15
CA VAL A 45 -9.31 -3.28 15.83
C VAL A 45 -9.69 -2.44 17.03
N SER A 46 -10.87 -1.81 16.98
CA SER A 46 -11.41 -1.06 18.12
C SER A 46 -12.20 -1.96 19.07
N SER A 47 -12.70 -3.09 18.57
CA SER A 47 -13.49 -4.06 19.33
C SER A 47 -13.49 -5.44 18.66
N PHE A 48 -13.79 -6.51 19.42
CA PHE A 48 -13.99 -7.86 18.84
C PHE A 48 -15.10 -7.89 17.77
N ASN A 49 -16.08 -6.99 17.88
CA ASN A 49 -17.13 -6.82 16.87
C ASN A 49 -16.56 -6.39 15.50
N ASP A 50 -15.47 -5.61 15.46
CA ASP A 50 -14.83 -5.22 14.21
C ASP A 50 -14.30 -6.45 13.45
N ILE A 51 -13.72 -7.42 14.18
CA ILE A 51 -13.22 -8.67 13.61
C ILE A 51 -14.38 -9.50 13.07
N PHE A 52 -15.46 -9.66 13.84
CA PHE A 52 -16.64 -10.41 13.41
C PHE A 52 -17.25 -9.83 12.13
N VAL A 53 -17.42 -8.50 12.08
CA VAL A 53 -17.92 -7.81 10.89
C VAL A 53 -16.96 -7.95 9.71
N ALA A 54 -15.65 -7.82 9.93
CA ALA A 54 -14.65 -7.98 8.88
C ALA A 54 -14.70 -9.38 8.24
N ILE A 55 -14.82 -10.43 9.05
CA ILE A 55 -15.00 -11.81 8.55
C ILE A 55 -16.28 -11.93 7.72
N GLY A 56 -17.40 -11.41 8.24
CA GLY A 56 -18.68 -11.42 7.53
C GLY A 56 -18.63 -10.68 6.19
N VAL A 57 -17.93 -9.53 6.15
CA VAL A 57 -17.69 -8.77 4.92
C VAL A 57 -16.90 -9.61 3.91
N VAL A 58 -15.79 -10.23 4.31
CA VAL A 58 -14.96 -11.04 3.40
C VAL A 58 -15.77 -12.21 2.81
N ILE A 59 -16.50 -12.94 3.65
CA ILE A 59 -17.35 -14.06 3.21
C ILE A 59 -18.42 -13.58 2.22
N MET A 60 -19.09 -12.46 2.52
CA MET A 60 -20.12 -11.89 1.67
C MET A 60 -19.55 -11.47 0.30
N LEU A 61 -18.42 -10.75 0.30
CA LEU A 61 -17.78 -10.30 -0.95
C LEU A 61 -17.29 -11.47 -1.80
N PHE A 62 -16.77 -12.52 -1.16
CA PHE A 62 -16.41 -13.76 -1.87
C PHE A 62 -17.62 -14.42 -2.52
N ALA A 63 -18.73 -14.58 -1.78
CA ALA A 63 -19.95 -15.18 -2.30
C ALA A 63 -20.55 -14.37 -3.46
N VAL A 64 -20.60 -13.04 -3.32
CA VAL A 64 -21.10 -12.14 -4.37
C VAL A 64 -20.20 -12.15 -5.60
N GLY A 65 -18.87 -12.21 -5.40
CA GLY A 65 -17.91 -12.39 -6.49
C GLY A 65 -18.14 -13.68 -7.27
N ALA A 66 -18.32 -14.81 -6.57
CA ALA A 66 -18.62 -16.10 -7.20
C ALA A 66 -19.95 -16.09 -7.97
N ILE A 67 -20.98 -15.40 -7.46
CA ILE A 67 -22.23 -15.19 -8.19
C ILE A 67 -21.99 -14.39 -9.47
N GLY A 68 -21.18 -13.33 -9.40
CA GLY A 68 -20.81 -12.55 -10.59
C GLY A 68 -20.03 -13.38 -11.63
N GLN A 69 -19.10 -14.23 -11.18
CA GLN A 69 -18.41 -15.17 -12.07
C GLN A 69 -19.39 -16.15 -12.73
N ALA A 70 -20.32 -16.74 -11.97
CA ALA A 70 -21.35 -17.62 -12.52
C ALA A 70 -22.22 -16.92 -13.58
N ILE A 71 -22.57 -15.65 -13.35
CA ILE A 71 -23.29 -14.79 -14.30
C ILE A 71 -22.46 -14.57 -15.57
N GLY A 72 -21.18 -14.23 -15.45
CA GLY A 72 -20.28 -14.07 -16.60
C GLY A 72 -20.15 -15.36 -17.41
N ASN A 73 -20.03 -16.49 -16.73
CA ASN A 73 -19.97 -17.80 -17.37
C ASN A 73 -21.27 -18.16 -18.11
N ALA A 74 -22.43 -17.84 -17.54
CA ALA A 74 -23.72 -18.09 -18.16
C ALA A 74 -23.97 -17.20 -19.40
N MET A 75 -23.51 -15.94 -19.38
CA MET A 75 -23.65 -15.01 -20.51
C MET A 75 -22.68 -15.29 -21.65
N PHE A 76 -21.47 -15.74 -21.33
CA PHE A 76 -20.42 -16.01 -22.32
C PHE A 76 -19.92 -17.45 -22.18
N PRO A 77 -20.75 -18.49 -22.41
CA PRO A 77 -20.37 -19.87 -22.15
C PRO A 77 -19.22 -20.31 -23.05
N VAL A 78 -18.29 -21.10 -22.49
CA VAL A 78 -17.21 -21.73 -23.25
C VAL A 78 -17.77 -22.96 -23.97
N SER A 79 -17.66 -22.99 -25.30
CA SER A 79 -18.00 -24.18 -26.09
C SER A 79 -16.86 -25.20 -26.00
N LEU A 80 -17.20 -26.48 -25.80
CA LEU A 80 -16.22 -27.58 -25.86
C LEU A 80 -15.69 -27.81 -27.29
N GLU A 81 -16.44 -27.35 -28.30
CA GLU A 81 -16.07 -27.45 -29.71
C GLU A 81 -15.27 -26.23 -30.19
N ASP A 82 -15.41 -25.07 -29.52
CA ASP A 82 -14.73 -23.82 -29.83
C ASP A 82 -14.10 -23.19 -28.57
N TYR A 83 -12.90 -23.69 -28.25
CA TYR A 83 -12.06 -23.14 -27.19
C TYR A 83 -11.56 -21.72 -27.47
N GLY A 84 -11.73 -21.21 -28.70
CA GLY A 84 -11.31 -19.86 -29.09
C GLY A 84 -12.05 -18.74 -28.36
N THR A 85 -13.14 -19.03 -27.68
CA THR A 85 -13.95 -18.05 -26.92
C THR A 85 -13.65 -17.99 -25.42
N ARG A 86 -12.72 -18.82 -24.93
CA ARG A 86 -12.40 -18.93 -23.49
C ARG A 86 -11.92 -17.61 -22.88
N TRP A 87 -11.07 -16.86 -23.58
CA TRP A 87 -10.58 -15.56 -23.10
C TRP A 87 -11.73 -14.60 -22.78
N ARG A 88 -12.76 -14.56 -23.64
CA ARG A 88 -13.92 -13.68 -23.48
C ARG A 88 -14.76 -14.07 -22.26
N ASN A 89 -14.91 -15.37 -22.02
CA ASN A 89 -15.53 -15.90 -20.81
C ASN A 89 -14.76 -15.46 -19.55
N ASP A 90 -13.43 -15.63 -19.53
CA ASP A 90 -12.59 -15.27 -18.37
C ASP A 90 -12.72 -13.77 -18.04
N PHE A 91 -12.67 -12.90 -19.05
CA PHE A 91 -12.89 -11.46 -18.86
C PHE A 91 -14.31 -11.11 -18.42
N ALA A 92 -15.34 -11.80 -18.94
CA ALA A 92 -16.71 -11.59 -18.52
C ALA A 92 -16.91 -11.99 -17.05
N GLN A 93 -16.32 -13.11 -16.61
CA GLN A 93 -16.34 -13.52 -15.21
C GLN A 93 -15.69 -12.46 -14.30
N LEU A 94 -14.56 -11.89 -14.72
CA LEU A 94 -13.88 -10.81 -14.00
C LEU A 94 -14.75 -9.53 -13.95
N MET A 95 -15.39 -9.18 -15.07
CA MET A 95 -16.26 -8.01 -15.18
C MET A 95 -17.44 -8.11 -14.20
N PHE A 96 -18.22 -9.18 -14.27
CA PHE A 96 -19.41 -9.34 -13.44
C PHE A 96 -19.08 -9.60 -11.98
N GLY A 97 -18.03 -10.40 -11.70
CA GLY A 97 -17.50 -10.60 -10.36
C GLY A 97 -17.08 -9.28 -9.72
N GLY A 98 -16.28 -8.48 -10.44
CA GLY A 98 -15.88 -7.14 -10.02
C GLY A 98 -17.08 -6.21 -9.80
N ALA A 99 -18.03 -6.18 -10.73
CA ALA A 99 -19.15 -5.24 -10.67
C ALA A 99 -20.01 -5.46 -9.42
N LEU A 100 -20.31 -6.73 -9.12
CA LEU A 100 -21.09 -7.07 -7.94
C LEU A 100 -20.31 -6.82 -6.64
N ILE A 101 -19.02 -7.16 -6.59
CA ILE A 101 -18.17 -6.84 -5.42
C ILE A 101 -18.12 -5.33 -5.19
N ALA A 102 -17.93 -4.52 -6.24
CA ALA A 102 -17.88 -3.07 -6.13
C ALA A 102 -19.21 -2.49 -5.59
N GLY A 103 -20.34 -2.94 -6.14
CA GLY A 103 -21.67 -2.53 -5.69
C GLY A 103 -21.93 -2.90 -4.22
N THR A 104 -21.63 -4.14 -3.84
CA THR A 104 -21.82 -4.62 -2.46
C THR A 104 -20.86 -3.93 -1.50
N ALA A 105 -19.59 -3.75 -1.87
CA ALA A 105 -18.61 -3.06 -1.02
C ALA A 105 -19.02 -1.61 -0.74
N TRP A 106 -19.51 -0.88 -1.75
CA TRP A 106 -20.05 0.48 -1.55
C TRP A 106 -21.27 0.48 -0.60
N ALA A 107 -22.23 -0.42 -0.82
CA ALA A 107 -23.42 -0.51 0.01
C ALA A 107 -23.10 -0.84 1.47
N LEU A 108 -22.13 -1.74 1.71
CA LEU A 108 -21.68 -2.07 3.05
C LEU A 108 -20.85 -0.93 3.68
N ALA A 109 -20.07 -0.18 2.90
CA ALA A 109 -19.32 0.99 3.38
C ALA A 109 -20.26 2.09 3.89
N GLU A 110 -21.45 2.26 3.29
CA GLU A 110 -22.47 3.18 3.81
C GLU A 110 -22.91 2.86 5.24
N MET A 111 -22.92 1.58 5.61
CA MET A 111 -23.25 1.16 6.97
C MET A 111 -22.01 1.17 7.87
N PHE A 112 -20.96 0.43 7.50
CA PHE A 112 -19.84 0.13 8.40
C PHE A 112 -18.79 1.24 8.45
N THR A 113 -18.60 1.97 7.35
CA THR A 113 -17.67 3.10 7.28
C THR A 113 -18.36 4.39 7.67
N ARG A 114 -19.43 4.80 6.98
CA ARG A 114 -20.06 6.11 7.21
C ARG A 114 -20.82 6.19 8.54
N LYS A 115 -21.70 5.22 8.81
CA LYS A 115 -22.61 5.27 9.96
C LYS A 115 -21.96 4.70 11.23
N ARG A 116 -21.31 3.54 11.13
CA ARG A 116 -20.72 2.85 12.29
C ARG A 116 -19.25 3.19 12.56
N ARG A 117 -18.55 3.87 11.62
CA ARG A 117 -17.16 4.33 11.78
C ARG A 117 -16.18 3.25 12.22
N MET A 118 -16.31 2.03 11.70
CA MET A 118 -15.45 0.89 12.05
C MET A 118 -14.17 0.90 11.20
N ALA A 119 -12.99 0.78 11.81
CA ALA A 119 -11.71 0.91 11.09
C ALA A 119 -11.42 -0.30 10.18
N LEU A 120 -11.27 -1.50 10.74
CA LEU A 120 -10.88 -2.71 9.98
C LEU A 120 -11.86 -3.06 8.83
N PRO A 121 -13.19 -3.15 9.05
CA PRO A 121 -14.12 -3.38 7.95
C PRO A 121 -14.02 -2.33 6.85
N SER A 122 -13.78 -1.06 7.20
CA SER A 122 -13.67 0.02 6.20
C SER A 122 -12.43 -0.12 5.31
N ILE A 123 -11.31 -0.59 5.85
CA ILE A 123 -10.11 -0.88 5.07
C ILE A 123 -10.41 -2.00 4.05
N ILE A 124 -11.01 -3.10 4.52
CA ILE A 124 -11.36 -4.24 3.66
C ILE A 124 -12.33 -3.81 2.56
N LEU A 125 -13.39 -3.07 2.91
CA LEU A 125 -14.41 -2.60 1.97
C LEU A 125 -13.83 -1.64 0.94
N LEU A 126 -12.93 -0.72 1.34
CA LEU A 126 -12.24 0.16 0.41
C LEU A 126 -11.38 -0.64 -0.59
N LEU A 127 -10.53 -1.55 -0.08
CA LEU A 127 -9.63 -2.32 -0.94
C LEU A 127 -10.44 -3.19 -1.92
N ALA A 128 -11.51 -3.82 -1.43
CA ALA A 128 -12.44 -4.56 -2.26
C ALA A 128 -13.11 -3.64 -3.30
N PHE A 129 -13.60 -2.47 -2.91
CA PHE A 129 -14.25 -1.54 -3.82
C PHE A 129 -13.30 -1.08 -4.94
N VAL A 130 -12.12 -0.56 -4.60
CA VAL A 130 -11.16 -0.04 -5.60
C VAL A 130 -10.67 -1.17 -6.50
N GLY A 131 -10.25 -2.30 -5.93
CA GLY A 131 -9.82 -3.47 -6.71
C GLY A 131 -10.92 -4.02 -7.62
N ALA A 132 -12.17 -4.05 -7.14
CA ALA A 132 -13.30 -4.52 -7.91
C ALA A 132 -13.70 -3.54 -9.02
N THR A 133 -13.60 -2.22 -8.81
CA THR A 133 -13.80 -1.23 -9.89
C THR A 133 -12.76 -1.38 -10.99
N LEU A 134 -11.50 -1.63 -10.63
CA LEU A 134 -10.42 -1.94 -11.58
C LEU A 134 -10.74 -3.22 -12.36
N ALA A 135 -11.06 -4.31 -11.66
CA ALA A 135 -11.41 -5.60 -12.25
C ALA A 135 -12.63 -5.51 -13.18
N THR A 136 -13.65 -4.73 -12.80
CA THR A 136 -14.85 -4.50 -13.62
C THR A 136 -14.49 -3.87 -14.95
N ALA A 137 -13.73 -2.77 -14.92
CA ALA A 137 -13.33 -2.05 -16.12
C ALA A 137 -12.39 -2.90 -17.00
N PHE A 138 -11.46 -3.63 -16.37
CA PHE A 138 -10.52 -4.50 -17.08
C PHE A 138 -11.23 -5.67 -17.75
N GLY A 139 -12.14 -6.33 -17.03
CA GLY A 139 -12.99 -7.39 -17.58
C GLY A 139 -13.91 -6.90 -18.69
N LEU A 140 -14.49 -5.70 -18.56
CA LEU A 140 -15.32 -5.11 -19.61
C LEU A 140 -14.50 -4.85 -20.89
N GLY A 141 -13.35 -4.18 -20.77
CA GLY A 141 -12.48 -3.90 -21.91
C GLY A 141 -12.00 -5.20 -22.56
N GLY A 142 -11.56 -6.17 -21.77
CA GLY A 142 -11.14 -7.48 -22.25
C GLY A 142 -12.26 -8.24 -22.96
N THR A 143 -13.50 -8.17 -22.49
CA THR A 143 -14.65 -8.84 -23.13
C THR A 143 -14.98 -8.25 -24.51
N ILE A 144 -14.80 -6.93 -24.69
CA ILE A 144 -15.18 -6.22 -25.92
C ILE A 144 -14.07 -6.27 -26.97
N ILE A 145 -12.81 -6.06 -26.58
CA ILE A 145 -11.68 -5.86 -27.51
C ILE A 145 -10.46 -6.75 -27.24
N GLY A 146 -10.52 -7.70 -26.30
CA GLY A 146 -9.37 -8.45 -25.81
C GLY A 146 -8.96 -9.72 -26.57
N ASP A 147 -9.38 -9.90 -27.83
CA ASP A 147 -9.12 -11.11 -28.62
C ASP A 147 -7.60 -11.34 -28.85
N PRO A 148 -6.99 -12.37 -28.24
CA PRO A 148 -5.56 -12.65 -28.37
C PRO A 148 -5.23 -13.65 -29.49
N VAL A 149 -6.23 -14.33 -30.09
CA VAL A 149 -5.99 -15.47 -31.01
C VAL A 149 -5.88 -15.03 -32.48
N GLY A 150 -6.12 -13.75 -32.78
CA GLY A 150 -6.17 -13.25 -34.16
C GLY A 150 -5.31 -12.04 -34.50
N ASN A 151 -4.50 -11.48 -33.58
CA ASN A 151 -3.87 -10.19 -33.82
C ASN A 151 -2.49 -10.03 -33.15
N ASP A 152 -1.45 -9.75 -33.94
CA ASP A 152 -0.11 -9.32 -33.46
C ASP A 152 -0.18 -8.02 -32.62
N GLN A 153 -1.35 -7.36 -32.57
CA GLN A 153 -1.61 -6.17 -31.75
C GLN A 153 -1.98 -6.48 -30.28
N SER A 154 -2.11 -7.75 -29.89
CA SER A 154 -2.37 -8.19 -28.51
C SER A 154 -1.53 -7.43 -27.47
N ASP A 155 -0.25 -7.22 -27.81
CA ASP A 155 0.75 -6.72 -26.88
C ASP A 155 0.56 -5.23 -26.54
N THR A 156 -0.19 -4.50 -27.36
CA THR A 156 -0.57 -3.10 -27.09
C THR A 156 -1.99 -2.97 -26.51
N VAL A 157 -2.91 -3.87 -26.88
CA VAL A 157 -4.32 -3.79 -26.46
C VAL A 157 -4.47 -4.01 -24.95
N MET A 158 -3.79 -5.01 -24.37
CA MET A 158 -3.92 -5.31 -22.94
C MET A 158 -3.41 -4.18 -22.03
N PRO A 159 -2.24 -3.56 -22.30
CA PRO A 159 -1.81 -2.37 -21.58
C PRO A 159 -2.78 -1.19 -21.73
N VAL A 160 -3.40 -0.99 -22.90
CA VAL A 160 -4.42 0.06 -23.08
C VAL A 160 -5.66 -0.21 -22.22
N ILE A 161 -6.15 -1.45 -22.18
CA ILE A 161 -7.27 -1.84 -21.31
C ILE A 161 -6.91 -1.60 -19.83
N ALA A 162 -5.71 -2.00 -19.41
CA ALA A 162 -5.20 -1.75 -18.06
C ALA A 162 -5.11 -0.24 -17.74
N ALA A 163 -4.67 0.58 -18.70
CA ALA A 163 -4.59 2.03 -18.55
C ALA A 163 -5.95 2.65 -18.27
N ILE A 164 -6.95 2.36 -19.11
CA ILE A 164 -8.33 2.84 -18.97
C ILE A 164 -8.93 2.34 -17.65
N SER A 165 -8.67 1.08 -17.29
CA SER A 165 -9.17 0.49 -16.05
C SER A 165 -8.59 1.18 -14.80
N GLY A 166 -7.30 1.53 -14.83
CA GLY A 166 -6.64 2.29 -13.77
C GLY A 166 -7.27 3.69 -13.59
N LEU A 167 -7.59 4.38 -14.69
CA LEU A 167 -8.30 5.66 -14.64
C LEU A 167 -9.72 5.52 -14.09
N PHE A 168 -10.45 4.47 -14.49
CA PHE A 168 -11.79 4.19 -13.98
C PHE A 168 -11.77 3.93 -12.47
N ALA A 169 -10.82 3.11 -12.00
CA ALA A 169 -10.63 2.83 -10.58
C ALA A 169 -10.17 4.06 -9.79
N ALA A 170 -9.36 4.94 -10.39
CA ALA A 170 -9.00 6.23 -9.79
C ALA A 170 -10.23 7.14 -9.59
N GLY A 171 -11.13 7.18 -10.59
CA GLY A 171 -12.43 7.84 -10.46
C GLY A 171 -13.28 7.25 -9.34
N GLY A 172 -13.31 5.91 -9.23
CA GLY A 172 -13.94 5.21 -8.11
C GLY A 172 -13.35 5.60 -6.76
N ALA A 173 -12.03 5.56 -6.62
CA ALA A 173 -11.33 5.97 -5.39
C ALA A 173 -11.63 7.44 -5.03
N TRP A 174 -11.68 8.34 -6.02
CA TRP A 174 -12.07 9.74 -5.79
C TRP A 174 -13.50 9.87 -5.25
N LEU A 175 -14.47 9.16 -5.83
CA LEU A 175 -15.84 9.11 -5.34
C LEU A 175 -15.91 8.56 -3.92
N HIS A 176 -15.18 7.48 -3.64
CA HIS A 176 -15.09 6.87 -2.32
C HIS A 176 -14.51 7.87 -1.30
N TRP A 177 -13.44 8.58 -1.64
CA TRP A 177 -12.83 9.59 -0.76
C TRP A 177 -13.81 10.70 -0.42
N ARG A 178 -14.49 11.25 -1.43
CA ARG A 178 -15.48 12.31 -1.25
C ARG A 178 -16.63 11.88 -0.35
N ARG A 179 -16.98 10.59 -0.38
CA ARG A 179 -18.13 10.04 0.32
C ARG A 179 -17.83 9.64 1.76
N PHE A 180 -16.74 8.91 1.97
CA PHE A 180 -16.42 8.23 3.22
C PHE A 180 -15.26 8.86 3.97
N ALA A 181 -14.41 9.62 3.27
CA ALA A 181 -13.25 10.26 3.86
C ALA A 181 -12.44 9.25 4.70
N VAL A 182 -11.92 8.20 4.06
CA VAL A 182 -11.02 7.20 4.68
C VAL A 182 -9.59 7.41 4.16
N PRO A 183 -8.58 7.70 5.02
CA PRO A 183 -7.20 8.07 4.62
C PRO A 183 -6.56 7.18 3.53
N ILE A 184 -6.66 5.86 3.70
CA ILE A 184 -6.12 4.85 2.77
C ILE A 184 -6.66 4.97 1.34
N THR A 185 -7.84 5.59 1.13
CA THR A 185 -8.41 5.78 -0.22
C THR A 185 -7.46 6.58 -1.12
N ILE A 186 -6.72 7.54 -0.56
CA ILE A 186 -5.77 8.34 -1.32
C ILE A 186 -4.61 7.48 -1.83
N ALA A 187 -4.10 6.57 -0.99
CA ALA A 187 -3.08 5.62 -1.42
C ALA A 187 -3.64 4.65 -2.46
N ALA A 188 -4.82 4.06 -2.24
CA ALA A 188 -5.45 3.19 -3.23
C ALA A 188 -5.64 3.88 -4.59
N GLY A 189 -6.10 5.15 -4.59
CA GLY A 189 -6.22 5.96 -5.80
C GLY A 189 -4.87 6.31 -6.45
N ALA A 190 -3.82 6.58 -5.65
CA ALA A 190 -2.47 6.78 -6.16
C ALA A 190 -1.95 5.53 -6.88
N GLY A 191 -2.21 4.35 -6.31
CA GLY A 191 -1.87 3.06 -6.90
C GLY A 191 -2.58 2.83 -8.23
N THR A 192 -3.87 3.13 -8.34
CA THR A 192 -4.60 2.96 -9.61
C THR A 192 -4.18 3.98 -10.68
N VAL A 193 -3.80 5.20 -10.28
CA VAL A 193 -3.16 6.17 -11.18
C VAL A 193 -1.79 5.66 -11.64
N ALA A 194 -0.98 5.09 -10.76
CA ALA A 194 0.29 4.48 -11.14
C ALA A 194 0.10 3.33 -12.12
N ILE A 195 -0.88 2.44 -11.89
CA ILE A 195 -1.28 1.40 -12.85
C ILE A 195 -1.62 2.03 -14.21
N ALA A 196 -2.44 3.09 -14.23
CA ALA A 196 -2.83 3.74 -15.47
C ALA A 196 -1.63 4.29 -16.26
N LEU A 197 -0.73 4.99 -15.57
CA LEU A 197 0.46 5.60 -16.18
C LEU A 197 1.47 4.55 -16.65
N ILE A 198 1.74 3.53 -15.84
CA ILE A 198 2.65 2.43 -16.18
C ILE A 198 2.11 1.66 -17.39
N ALA A 199 0.83 1.29 -17.37
CA ALA A 199 0.20 0.57 -18.48
C ALA A 199 0.17 1.41 -19.77
N THR A 200 -0.04 2.73 -19.67
CA THR A 200 0.07 3.64 -20.82
C THR A 200 1.49 3.68 -21.38
N ALA A 201 2.49 3.78 -20.51
CA ALA A 201 3.89 3.77 -20.94
C ALA A 201 4.28 2.45 -21.60
N ILE A 202 3.83 1.31 -21.05
CA ILE A 202 4.03 -0.01 -21.67
C ILE A 202 3.36 -0.07 -23.04
N ALA A 203 2.11 0.39 -23.18
CA ALA A 203 1.41 0.43 -24.46
C ALA A 203 2.21 1.21 -25.52
N ILE A 204 2.74 2.38 -25.15
CA ILE A 204 3.54 3.22 -26.05
C ILE A 204 4.84 2.53 -26.41
N ILE A 205 5.57 1.99 -25.43
CA ILE A 205 6.88 1.36 -25.65
C ILE A 205 6.74 0.13 -26.54
N VAL A 206 5.84 -0.79 -26.18
CA VAL A 206 5.62 -2.02 -26.96
C VAL A 206 5.07 -1.72 -28.35
N GLY A 207 4.21 -0.70 -28.49
CA GLY A 207 3.68 -0.29 -29.78
C GLY A 207 4.65 0.49 -30.68
N THR A 208 5.80 0.95 -30.16
CA THR A 208 6.78 1.77 -30.91
C THR A 208 8.16 1.15 -31.03
N MET A 209 8.53 0.28 -30.10
CA MET A 209 9.79 -0.45 -30.07
C MET A 209 9.49 -1.93 -30.34
N GLU A 210 10.27 -2.57 -31.21
CA GLU A 210 10.22 -4.03 -31.41
C GLU A 210 10.81 -4.73 -30.18
N VAL A 211 10.05 -4.75 -29.08
CA VAL A 211 10.43 -5.43 -27.84
C VAL A 211 10.05 -6.90 -27.97
N GLU A 212 10.98 -7.71 -28.48
CA GLU A 212 10.73 -9.14 -28.75
C GLU A 212 10.82 -10.04 -27.50
N ALA A 213 11.40 -9.55 -26.40
CA ALA A 213 11.69 -10.36 -25.21
C ALA A 213 10.83 -9.97 -24.01
N GLU A 214 10.07 -10.92 -23.46
CA GLU A 214 9.26 -10.75 -22.24
C GLU A 214 10.09 -10.17 -21.07
N ASP A 215 11.34 -10.63 -20.92
CA ASP A 215 12.28 -10.14 -19.91
C ASP A 215 12.53 -8.62 -19.99
N GLN A 216 12.50 -8.04 -21.19
CA GLN A 216 12.67 -6.60 -21.36
C GLN A 216 11.43 -5.84 -20.90
N VAL A 217 10.23 -6.34 -21.21
CA VAL A 217 8.97 -5.75 -20.74
C VAL A 217 8.90 -5.77 -19.21
N PHE A 218 9.29 -6.90 -18.59
CA PHE A 218 9.38 -6.99 -17.13
C PHE A 218 10.34 -5.96 -16.54
N LYS A 219 11.55 -5.83 -17.08
CA LYS A 219 12.54 -4.82 -16.62
C LYS A 219 12.00 -3.39 -16.74
N ILE A 220 11.30 -3.08 -17.82
CA ILE A 220 10.67 -1.78 -18.05
C ILE A 220 9.58 -1.54 -17.02
N LEU A 221 8.70 -2.53 -16.78
CA LEU A 221 7.64 -2.44 -15.78
C LEU A 221 8.21 -2.17 -14.38
N PHE A 222 9.24 -2.92 -13.95
CA PHE A 222 9.89 -2.70 -12.66
C PHE A 222 10.55 -1.32 -12.56
N THR A 223 11.17 -0.84 -13.63
CA THR A 223 11.76 0.51 -13.70
C THR A 223 10.68 1.59 -13.56
N LEU A 224 9.58 1.46 -14.29
CA LEU A 224 8.44 2.40 -14.21
C LEU A 224 7.78 2.35 -12.82
N MET A 225 7.65 1.16 -12.23
CA MET A 225 7.13 0.98 -10.87
C MET A 225 8.03 1.65 -9.82
N PHE A 226 9.36 1.54 -9.97
CA PHE A 226 10.32 2.22 -9.10
C PHE A 226 10.16 3.75 -9.20
N ILE A 227 10.07 4.30 -10.41
CA ILE A 227 9.87 5.73 -10.64
C ILE A 227 8.54 6.19 -10.03
N ALA A 228 7.45 5.43 -10.25
CA ALA A 228 6.15 5.72 -9.65
C ALA A 228 6.20 5.66 -8.11
N GLY A 229 6.92 4.69 -7.54
CA GLY A 229 7.16 4.57 -6.11
C GLY A 229 7.87 5.80 -5.54
N LEU A 230 8.92 6.28 -6.20
CA LEU A 230 9.62 7.52 -5.81
C LEU A 230 8.72 8.75 -5.91
N ALA A 231 7.89 8.85 -6.95
CA ALA A 231 6.93 9.94 -7.11
C ALA A 231 5.86 9.94 -6.00
N ILE A 232 5.31 8.76 -5.66
CA ILE A 232 4.36 8.59 -4.56
C ILE A 232 5.03 8.90 -3.22
N PHE A 233 6.28 8.47 -3.02
CA PHE A 233 7.06 8.81 -1.82
C PHE A 233 7.24 10.32 -1.66
N ALA A 234 7.64 11.01 -2.75
CA ALA A 234 7.77 12.46 -2.74
C ALA A 234 6.43 13.16 -2.45
N TRP A 235 5.32 12.61 -2.96
CA TRP A 235 3.99 13.11 -2.64
C TRP A 235 3.60 12.84 -1.18
N ALA A 236 3.92 11.66 -0.63
CA ALA A 236 3.73 11.31 0.77
C ALA A 236 4.46 12.29 1.70
N MET A 237 5.70 12.66 1.35
CA MET A 237 6.50 13.66 2.06
C MET A 237 5.81 15.03 2.10
N ARG A 238 5.13 15.44 1.02
CA ARG A 238 4.36 16.70 1.02
C ARG A 238 3.25 16.69 2.05
N TRP A 239 2.57 15.56 2.24
CA TRP A 239 1.54 15.41 3.27
C TRP A 239 2.15 15.46 4.68
N ASP A 240 3.26 14.74 4.91
CA ASP A 240 3.96 14.73 6.20
C ASP A 240 4.49 16.11 6.61
N ILE A 241 5.14 16.82 5.68
CA ILE A 241 5.67 18.18 5.93
C ILE A 241 4.53 19.17 6.24
N SER A 242 3.33 18.94 5.70
CA SER A 242 2.18 19.82 5.94
C SER A 242 1.50 19.64 7.30
N ASP A 243 1.90 18.61 8.07
CA ASP A 243 1.34 18.25 9.37
C ASP A 243 2.45 17.69 10.28
N ARG A 244 3.46 18.52 10.57
CA ARG A 244 4.65 18.13 11.33
C ARG A 244 4.34 17.70 12.77
N THR A 245 3.26 18.21 13.36
CA THR A 245 2.79 17.87 14.71
C THR A 245 1.91 16.62 14.71
N ARG A 246 1.52 16.11 13.54
CA ARG A 246 0.67 14.91 13.36
C ARG A 246 -0.67 15.01 14.08
N GLU A 247 -1.27 16.19 14.04
CA GLU A 247 -2.54 16.45 14.72
C GLU A 247 -3.74 16.34 13.78
N THR A 248 -3.52 16.26 12.47
CA THR A 248 -4.59 16.23 11.48
C THR A 248 -4.62 14.91 10.72
N ARG A 249 -5.72 14.72 9.98
CA ARG A 249 -5.93 13.58 9.07
C ARG A 249 -4.89 13.47 7.95
N ARG A 250 -4.08 14.51 7.73
CA ARG A 250 -3.00 14.53 6.74
C ARG A 250 -1.89 13.56 7.12
N ALA A 251 -1.61 13.38 8.40
CA ALA A 251 -0.64 12.40 8.90
C ALA A 251 -1.04 10.96 8.54
N ASP A 252 -2.34 10.62 8.62
CA ASP A 252 -2.82 9.29 8.23
C ASP A 252 -2.71 9.07 6.72
N VAL A 253 -3.03 10.09 5.92
CA VAL A 253 -2.88 10.02 4.46
C VAL A 253 -1.42 9.79 4.08
N ALA A 254 -0.49 10.52 4.71
CA ALA A 254 0.93 10.37 4.49
C ALA A 254 1.41 8.95 4.87
N PHE A 255 0.96 8.42 5.99
CA PHE A 255 1.27 7.05 6.42
C PHE A 255 0.91 6.03 5.33
N TRP A 256 -0.31 6.06 4.81
CA TRP A 256 -0.76 5.12 3.78
C TRP A 256 -0.02 5.28 2.46
N LEU A 257 0.33 6.51 2.08
CA LEU A 257 1.13 6.76 0.88
C LEU A 257 2.56 6.23 1.02
N HIS A 258 3.19 6.37 2.20
CA HIS A 258 4.48 5.74 2.48
C HIS A 258 4.39 4.22 2.45
N LEU A 259 3.32 3.65 3.02
CA LEU A 259 3.10 2.20 3.00
C LEU A 259 2.92 1.65 1.57
N LEU A 260 2.31 2.42 0.66
CA LEU A 260 2.22 2.08 -0.76
C LEU A 260 3.55 2.27 -1.50
N ALA A 261 4.26 3.36 -1.22
CA ALA A 261 5.52 3.68 -1.91
C ALA A 261 6.62 2.68 -1.57
N ALA A 262 6.71 2.23 -0.31
CA ALA A 262 7.73 1.30 0.14
C ALA A 262 7.85 0.03 -0.73
N PRO A 263 6.81 -0.78 -0.96
CA PRO A 263 6.92 -1.97 -1.81
C PRO A 263 7.16 -1.61 -3.28
N MET A 264 6.62 -0.49 -3.78
CA MET A 264 6.87 -0.02 -5.14
C MET A 264 8.33 0.39 -5.39
N ILE A 265 9.07 0.75 -4.33
CA ILE A 265 10.51 1.04 -4.39
C ILE A 265 11.31 -0.24 -4.12
N ALA A 266 10.98 -0.95 -3.04
CA ALA A 266 11.76 -2.09 -2.57
C ALA A 266 11.74 -3.23 -3.58
N HIS A 267 10.57 -3.57 -4.11
CA HIS A 267 10.42 -4.74 -4.98
C HIS A 267 11.24 -4.62 -6.28
N PRO A 268 11.20 -3.51 -7.05
CA PRO A 268 12.11 -3.32 -8.18
C PRO A 268 13.59 -3.33 -7.83
N VAL A 269 13.98 -2.75 -6.68
CA VAL A 269 15.38 -2.73 -6.25
C VAL A 269 15.86 -4.15 -5.95
N PHE A 270 15.07 -4.95 -5.24
CA PHE A 270 15.41 -6.34 -4.95
C PHE A 270 15.37 -7.24 -6.19
N TYR A 271 14.46 -6.97 -7.12
CA TYR A 271 14.46 -7.59 -8.44
C TYR A 271 15.77 -7.30 -9.18
N ALA A 272 16.20 -6.04 -9.23
CA ALA A 272 17.46 -5.65 -9.87
C ALA A 272 18.72 -6.26 -9.20
N LEU A 273 18.62 -6.64 -7.93
CA LEU A 273 19.68 -7.35 -7.20
C LEU A 273 19.65 -8.88 -7.40
N GLY A 274 18.71 -9.40 -8.18
CA GLY A 274 18.56 -10.83 -8.46
C GLY A 274 17.91 -11.64 -7.34
N VAL A 275 17.28 -10.98 -6.35
CA VAL A 275 16.72 -11.64 -5.16
C VAL A 275 15.45 -12.43 -5.46
N THR A 276 14.67 -11.97 -6.43
CA THR A 276 13.35 -12.52 -6.76
C THR A 276 13.38 -13.49 -7.93
N GLU A 277 14.54 -13.71 -8.56
CA GLU A 277 14.69 -14.54 -9.77
C GLU A 277 14.88 -16.04 -9.46
N GLY A 278 14.82 -16.47 -8.20
CA GLY A 278 14.95 -17.88 -7.81
C GLY A 278 16.36 -18.45 -7.90
N ASN A 279 17.31 -17.73 -8.50
CA ASN A 279 18.74 -18.08 -8.50
C ASN A 279 19.39 -17.66 -7.19
N MET A 280 20.20 -18.54 -6.58
CA MET A 280 20.95 -18.28 -5.34
C MET A 280 21.49 -16.85 -5.33
N VAL A 281 20.90 -16.01 -4.47
CA VAL A 281 21.38 -14.66 -4.18
C VAL A 281 22.87 -14.77 -3.86
N GLY A 282 23.70 -14.29 -4.79
CA GLY A 282 25.12 -14.20 -4.55
C GLY A 282 25.38 -13.33 -3.32
N ILE A 283 26.55 -13.48 -2.68
CA ILE A 283 26.94 -12.66 -1.52
C ILE A 283 26.74 -11.15 -1.80
N ALA A 284 27.02 -10.71 -3.03
CA ALA A 284 26.77 -9.34 -3.48
C ALA A 284 25.30 -8.91 -3.39
N GLY A 285 24.35 -9.77 -3.78
CA GLY A 285 22.92 -9.48 -3.69
C GLY A 285 22.44 -9.40 -2.25
N ALA A 286 22.94 -10.27 -1.36
CA ALA A 286 22.62 -10.23 0.06
C ALA A 286 23.14 -8.95 0.74
N ILE A 287 24.39 -8.55 0.43
CA ILE A 287 24.95 -7.26 0.88
C ILE A 287 24.13 -6.10 0.34
N GLY A 288 23.72 -6.16 -0.93
CA GLY A 288 22.85 -5.17 -1.56
C GLY A 288 21.52 -5.03 -0.83
N VAL A 289 20.88 -6.14 -0.45
CA VAL A 289 19.62 -6.12 0.31
C VAL A 289 19.78 -5.43 1.66
N ILE A 290 20.83 -5.80 2.41
CA ILE A 290 21.14 -5.21 3.71
C ILE A 290 21.40 -3.70 3.56
N ALA A 291 22.16 -3.29 2.54
CA ALA A 291 22.45 -1.88 2.27
C ALA A 291 21.17 -1.09 1.96
N VAL A 292 20.28 -1.62 1.11
CA VAL A 292 19.00 -0.99 0.78
C VAL A 292 18.11 -0.88 2.01
N TYR A 293 18.03 -1.93 2.83
CA TYR A 293 17.25 -1.90 4.06
C TYR A 293 17.81 -0.90 5.07
N PHE A 294 19.13 -0.77 5.15
CA PHE A 294 19.78 0.23 5.99
C PHE A 294 19.45 1.65 5.54
N VAL A 295 19.46 1.93 4.22
CA VAL A 295 19.01 3.21 3.66
C VAL A 295 17.55 3.47 4.00
N PHE A 296 16.68 2.47 3.86
CA PHE A 296 15.28 2.59 4.29
C PHE A 296 15.14 2.88 5.77
N GLY A 297 16.00 2.30 6.62
CA GLY A 297 16.05 2.59 8.05
C GLY A 297 16.44 4.03 8.34
N ILE A 298 17.46 4.57 7.68
CA ILE A 298 17.85 5.98 7.82
C ILE A 298 16.69 6.89 7.41
N VAL A 299 16.07 6.63 6.25
CA VAL A 299 14.93 7.40 5.76
C VAL A 299 13.77 7.31 6.74
N ALA A 300 13.39 6.10 7.17
CA ALA A 300 12.33 5.85 8.13
C ALA A 300 12.54 6.57 9.46
N LEU A 301 13.78 6.62 9.97
CA LEU A 301 14.13 7.37 11.17
C LEU A 301 14.03 8.87 10.95
N ALA A 302 14.54 9.39 9.84
CA ALA A 302 14.48 10.82 9.53
C ALA A 302 13.02 11.32 9.45
N ILE A 303 12.18 10.61 8.70
CA ILE A 303 10.77 10.96 8.51
C ILE A 303 9.87 10.46 9.64
N ASP A 304 10.43 9.71 10.59
CA ASP A 304 9.75 9.14 11.73
C ASP A 304 8.59 8.18 11.36
N ARG A 305 8.77 7.35 10.32
CA ARG A 305 7.74 6.42 9.79
C ARG A 305 8.22 4.97 9.83
N ARG A 306 7.66 4.19 10.76
CA ARG A 306 7.99 2.76 10.94
C ARG A 306 7.48 1.87 9.82
N ALA A 307 6.36 2.25 9.19
CA ALA A 307 5.72 1.50 8.10
C ALA A 307 6.68 1.13 6.95
N LEU A 308 7.63 2.02 6.63
CA LEU A 308 8.63 1.76 5.59
C LEU A 308 9.50 0.53 5.90
N LEU A 309 9.93 0.40 7.16
CA LEU A 309 10.78 -0.70 7.62
C LEU A 309 10.03 -2.03 7.66
N VAL A 310 8.75 -1.99 8.06
CA VAL A 310 7.89 -3.18 8.11
C VAL A 310 7.62 -3.69 6.69
N SER A 311 7.35 -2.80 5.74
CA SER A 311 7.06 -3.18 4.35
C SER A 311 8.24 -3.86 3.65
N ALA A 312 9.48 -3.42 3.93
CA ALA A 312 10.68 -4.01 3.33
C ALA A 312 11.21 -5.25 4.08
N LEU A 313 10.66 -5.57 5.27
CA LEU A 313 11.18 -6.62 6.15
C LEU A 313 11.16 -8.01 5.51
N VAL A 314 10.11 -8.32 4.73
CA VAL A 314 9.96 -9.63 4.07
C VAL A 314 11.14 -9.95 3.15
N TYR A 315 11.69 -8.94 2.47
CA TYR A 315 12.81 -9.12 1.56
C TYR A 315 14.13 -9.37 2.30
N VAL A 316 14.32 -8.72 3.45
CA VAL A 316 15.49 -8.95 4.31
C VAL A 316 15.45 -10.34 4.93
N LEU A 317 14.27 -10.79 5.38
CA LEU A 317 14.05 -12.15 5.88
C LEU A 317 14.46 -13.19 4.83
N ILE A 318 14.01 -13.00 3.58
CA ILE A 318 14.38 -13.87 2.46
C ILE A 318 15.91 -13.83 2.25
N ALA A 319 16.50 -12.65 2.12
CA ALA A 319 17.93 -12.50 1.83
C ALA A 319 18.85 -13.10 2.92
N LEU A 320 18.52 -12.91 4.20
CA LEU A 320 19.30 -13.48 5.30
C LEU A 320 19.16 -15.00 5.38
N THR A 321 17.96 -15.54 5.12
CA THR A 321 17.76 -16.99 5.04
C THR A 321 18.67 -17.61 3.99
N TRP A 322 18.80 -16.98 2.83
CA TRP A 322 19.63 -17.45 1.73
C TRP A 322 21.13 -17.28 2.03
N LEU A 323 21.50 -16.17 2.68
CA LEU A 323 22.87 -15.91 3.10
C LEU A 323 23.38 -17.01 4.04
N PHE A 324 22.60 -17.36 5.07
CA PHE A 324 23.03 -18.38 6.04
C PHE A 324 23.03 -19.81 5.45
N ASP A 325 22.12 -20.11 4.54
CA ASP A 325 22.13 -21.38 3.78
C ASP A 325 23.44 -21.58 3.02
N ARG A 326 23.94 -20.50 2.41
CA ARG A 326 25.22 -20.52 1.69
C ARG A 326 26.43 -20.79 2.59
N PHE A 327 26.38 -20.40 3.87
CA PHE A 327 27.45 -20.63 4.83
C PHE A 327 27.33 -21.98 5.59
N GLY A 328 26.38 -22.84 5.21
CA GLY A 328 26.25 -24.19 5.76
C GLY A 328 25.58 -24.27 7.13
N ALA A 329 24.92 -23.20 7.59
CA ALA A 329 24.24 -23.14 8.88
C ALA A 329 22.78 -23.68 8.83
N VAL A 330 22.50 -24.68 7.98
CA VAL A 330 21.14 -25.10 7.57
C VAL A 330 20.20 -25.37 8.76
N GLU A 331 20.69 -25.99 9.83
CA GLU A 331 19.89 -26.29 11.02
C GLU A 331 19.56 -25.05 11.88
N LEU A 332 20.38 -23.98 11.80
CA LEU A 332 20.28 -22.76 12.62
C LEU A 332 19.86 -21.52 11.82
N ASN A 333 19.76 -21.59 10.49
CA ASN A 333 19.44 -20.44 9.61
C ASN A 333 18.23 -19.64 10.08
N PHE A 334 17.14 -20.34 10.42
CA PHE A 334 15.91 -19.70 10.84
C PHE A 334 16.09 -19.00 12.20
N ALA A 335 16.74 -19.67 13.16
CA ALA A 335 17.00 -19.13 14.48
C ALA A 335 17.95 -17.92 14.43
N LEU A 336 19.02 -17.98 13.64
CA LEU A 336 19.96 -16.88 13.45
C LEU A 336 19.32 -15.70 12.71
N THR A 337 18.56 -15.95 11.65
CA THR A 337 17.79 -14.92 10.95
C THR A 337 16.82 -14.22 11.90
N ALA A 338 16.03 -15.01 12.64
CA ALA A 338 15.06 -14.48 13.60
C ALA A 338 15.73 -13.72 14.74
N LEU A 339 16.88 -14.21 15.25
CA LEU A 339 17.64 -13.53 16.29
C LEU A 339 18.18 -12.19 15.79
N VAL A 340 18.86 -12.17 14.64
CA VAL A 340 19.46 -10.94 14.09
C VAL A 340 18.39 -9.90 13.80
N ILE A 341 17.33 -10.28 13.08
CA ILE A 341 16.25 -9.36 12.72
C ILE A 341 15.45 -8.96 13.97
N GLY A 342 15.10 -9.93 14.82
CA GLY A 342 14.34 -9.67 16.04
C GLY A 342 15.08 -8.72 16.97
N SER A 343 16.38 -8.94 17.21
CA SER A 343 17.21 -8.04 18.01
C SER A 343 17.33 -6.66 17.38
N ALA A 344 17.52 -6.55 16.07
CA ALA A 344 17.59 -5.27 15.37
C ALA A 344 16.26 -4.49 15.50
N LEU A 345 15.12 -5.14 15.26
CA LEU A 345 13.79 -4.53 15.38
C LEU A 345 13.47 -4.13 16.83
N LEU A 346 13.80 -4.96 17.81
CA LEU A 346 13.58 -4.66 19.23
C LEU A 346 14.45 -3.50 19.70
N THR A 347 15.71 -3.47 19.29
CA THR A 347 16.65 -2.39 19.60
C THR A 347 16.17 -1.09 18.96
N LEU A 348 15.80 -1.13 17.68
CA LEU A 348 15.28 0.03 16.98
C LEU A 348 13.95 0.52 17.58
N SER A 349 13.09 -0.38 18.04
CA SER A 349 11.85 -0.03 18.73
C SER A 349 12.12 0.66 20.07
N ALA A 350 13.04 0.12 20.88
CA ALA A 350 13.39 0.65 22.19
C ALA A 350 14.15 1.99 22.13
N PHE A 351 15.02 2.15 21.13
CA PHE A 351 15.91 3.32 20.98
C PHE A 351 15.54 4.21 19.80
N TRP A 352 14.29 4.14 19.34
CA TRP A 352 13.83 4.90 18.18
C TRP A 352 14.13 6.40 18.30
N THR A 353 13.69 7.02 19.40
CA THR A 353 13.84 8.48 19.62
C THR A 353 15.30 8.92 19.74
N PRO A 354 16.16 8.28 20.55
CA PRO A 354 17.59 8.64 20.60
C PRO A 354 18.30 8.50 19.25
N ILE A 355 18.08 7.39 18.52
CA ILE A 355 18.72 7.16 17.22
C ILE A 355 18.26 8.21 16.20
N ARG A 356 16.96 8.51 16.20
CA ARG A 356 16.40 9.56 15.35
C ARG A 356 17.02 10.92 15.63
N GLN A 357 17.20 11.30 16.89
CA GLN A 357 17.81 12.58 17.25
C GLN A 357 19.22 12.72 16.68
N ILE A 358 20.02 11.64 16.70
CA ILE A 358 21.36 11.62 16.09
C ILE A 358 21.27 11.82 14.58
N ILE A 359 20.39 11.08 13.91
CA ILE A 359 20.23 11.16 12.45
C ILE A 359 19.72 12.53 12.02
N VAL A 360 18.67 13.05 12.65
CA VAL A 360 18.08 14.34 12.31
C VAL A 360 19.01 15.49 12.68
N GLY A 361 19.72 15.40 13.81
CA GLY A 361 20.70 16.40 14.23
C GLY A 361 21.91 16.51 13.28
N GLY A 362 22.20 15.46 12.50
CA GLY A 362 23.21 15.49 11.44
C GLY A 362 22.75 16.09 10.12
N LEU A 363 21.45 16.38 9.94
CA LEU A 363 20.92 16.98 8.72
C LEU A 363 21.07 18.51 8.74
N PRO A 364 21.15 19.18 7.58
CA PRO A 364 21.12 20.64 7.52
C PRO A 364 19.80 21.22 8.08
N GLU A 365 19.85 22.42 8.68
CA GLU A 365 18.71 23.05 9.38
C GLU A 365 17.44 23.13 8.52
N ASN A 366 17.57 23.46 7.23
CA ASN A 366 16.45 23.54 6.30
C ASN A 366 15.69 22.22 6.09
N LEU A 367 16.33 21.07 6.36
CA LEU A 367 15.67 19.76 6.36
C LEU A 367 15.08 19.45 7.72
N GLN A 368 15.77 19.77 8.82
CA GLN A 368 15.25 19.58 10.18
C GLN A 368 13.90 20.30 10.37
N ASP A 369 13.80 21.52 9.83
CA ASP A 369 12.58 22.35 9.82
C ASP A 369 11.43 21.82 8.96
N LYS A 370 11.65 20.74 8.20
CA LYS A 370 10.60 20.08 7.43
C LYS A 370 10.17 18.75 8.03
N LEU A 371 11.00 18.17 8.89
CA LEU A 371 10.74 16.87 9.50
C LEU A 371 9.80 16.97 10.70
N PRO A 372 9.15 15.85 11.11
CA PRO A 372 8.26 15.83 12.28
C PRO A 372 8.94 16.36 13.53
N VAL A 373 8.17 17.04 14.38
CA VAL A 373 8.73 17.70 15.57
C VAL A 373 9.23 16.64 16.55
N SER A 374 10.53 16.64 16.85
CA SER A 374 11.09 15.82 17.93
C SER A 374 10.53 16.33 19.26
N ALA A 375 9.92 15.48 20.07
CA ALA A 375 9.23 15.83 21.33
C ALA A 375 10.09 16.50 22.43
N VAL A 376 11.33 16.93 22.14
CA VAL A 376 12.29 17.46 23.14
C VAL A 376 12.89 18.82 22.75
N ALA A 377 12.49 19.43 21.63
CA ALA A 377 12.89 20.81 21.35
C ALA A 377 11.99 21.79 22.13
N ALA A 378 12.07 21.76 23.47
CA ALA A 378 11.74 22.93 24.27
C ALA A 378 12.98 23.83 24.26
N PRO A 379 12.90 25.08 23.74
CA PRO A 379 13.94 26.05 24.02
C PRO A 379 13.88 26.38 25.51
N GLY A 380 15.00 26.14 26.20
CA GLY A 380 15.26 26.69 27.53
C GLY A 380 15.57 28.18 27.46
#